data_AF-A0A4R4IIJ6-F1
#
_entry.id   AF-A0A4R4IIJ6-F1
#
_cell.length_a   1.000
_cell.length_b   1.000
_cell.length_c   1.000
_cell.angle_alpha   90.00
_cell.angle_beta   90.00
_cell.angle_gamma   90.00
#
_symmetry.space_group_name_H-M   'P 1'
#
loop_
_entity.id
_entity.type
_entity.pdbx_description
1 polymer ?
#
loop_
_entity_poly.entity_id
_entity_poly.type
_entity_poly.pdbx_seq_one_letter_code
_entity_poly.pdbx_strand_id
1 'polypeptide(L)' 'MGYSAQYLTDEEWMRLHAAYKAHGSGPEFWQTYQALMFTVSDRTGDPRIKVANEMARLAAGMGVTEKALFV' A
#
# COMPACT_ATOMS: atom_id res chain seq x y z
N MET A 1 -2.57 -13.45 -12.01
CA MET A 1 -2.04 -12.11 -11.70
C MET A 1 -2.99 -11.49 -10.70
N GLY A 2 -2.50 -11.21 -9.50
CA GLY A 2 -3.32 -11.04 -8.28
C GLY A 2 -4.08 -9.72 -8.21
N TYR A 3 -5.18 -9.75 -7.47
CA TYR A 3 -6.12 -8.65 -7.17
C TYR A 3 -5.47 -7.35 -6.66
N SER A 4 -4.19 -7.37 -6.27
CA SER A 4 -3.47 -6.23 -5.70
C SER A 4 -3.27 -5.06 -6.69
N ALA A 5 -3.31 -5.31 -8.00
CA ALA A 5 -3.25 -4.26 -9.03
C ALA A 5 -4.56 -3.47 -9.19
N GLN A 6 -5.63 -3.86 -8.49
CA GLN A 6 -6.94 -3.19 -8.60
C GLN A 6 -7.07 -1.99 -7.64
N TYR A 7 -6.20 -1.90 -6.63
CA TYR A 7 -6.34 -0.89 -5.57
C TYR A 7 -5.41 0.29 -5.74
N LEU A 8 -4.21 0.13 -6.27
CA LEU A 8 -3.32 1.24 -6.64
C LEU A 8 -3.17 1.33 -8.16
N THR A 9 -3.15 2.55 -8.69
CA THR A 9 -2.67 2.78 -10.06
C THR A 9 -1.17 2.56 -10.13
N ASP A 10 -0.64 2.37 -11.34
CA ASP A 10 0.81 2.22 -11.56
C ASP A 10 1.60 3.44 -11.02
N GLU A 11 1.05 4.64 -11.14
CA GLU A 11 1.64 5.87 -10.59
C GLU A 11 1.66 5.88 -9.05
N GLU A 12 0.56 5.49 -8.42
CA GLU A 12 0.45 5.40 -6.95
C GLU A 12 1.41 4.33 -6.40
N TRP A 13 1.53 3.20 -7.10
CA TRP A 13 2.48 2.14 -6.78
C TRP A 13 3.93 2.64 -6.93
N MET A 14 4.27 3.29 -8.05
CA MET A 14 5.59 3.87 -8.25
C MET A 14 5.95 4.90 -7.18
N ARG A 15 4.99 5.72 -6.75
CA ARG A 15 5.19 6.70 -5.68
C ARG A 15 5.49 6.03 -4.34
N LEU A 16 4.74 4.98 -3.99
CA LEU A 16 4.97 4.22 -2.75
C LEU A 16 6.33 3.49 -2.78
N HIS A 17 6.68 2.90 -3.92
CA HIS A 17 7.96 2.23 -4.12
C HIS A 17 9.14 3.22 -4.12
N ALA A 18 8.98 4.41 -4.70
CA ALA A 18 9.97 5.47 -4.65
C ALA A 18 10.21 5.96 -3.21
N ALA A 19 9.14 6.13 -2.43
CA ALA A 19 9.23 6.48 -1.01
C ALA A 19 9.96 5.39 -0.20
N TYR A 20 9.67 4.11 -0.45
CA TYR A 20 10.37 2.99 0.18
C TYR A 20 11.86 2.95 -0.21
N LYS A 21 12.18 3.17 -1.48
CA LYS A 21 13.57 3.19 -1.96
C LYS A 21 14.37 4.36 -1.37
N ALA A 22 13.73 5.51 -1.15
CA ALA A 22 14.38 6.71 -0.64
C ALA A 22 14.53 6.72 0.89
N HIS A 23 13.53 6.19 1.62
CA HIS A 23 13.42 6.34 3.08
C HIS A 23 13.33 5.01 3.84
N GLY A 24 13.34 3.87 3.14
CA GLY A 24 13.07 2.55 3.73
C GLY A 24 11.67 2.50 4.33
N SER A 25 11.50 1.74 5.41
CA SER A 25 10.24 1.70 6.21
C SER A 25 10.13 2.88 7.19
N GLY A 26 10.67 4.04 6.82
CA GLY A 26 10.68 5.26 7.63
C GLY A 26 9.32 5.99 7.71
N PRO A 27 9.22 7.06 8.51
CA PRO A 27 7.98 7.84 8.68
C PRO A 27 7.40 8.36 7.37
N GLU A 28 8.24 8.76 6.42
CA GLU A 28 7.85 9.30 5.11
C GLU A 28 7.17 8.25 4.23
N PHE A 29 7.66 7.00 4.31
CA PHE A 29 7.02 5.86 3.65
C PHE A 29 5.63 5.63 4.25
N TRP A 30 5.51 5.60 5.58
CA TRP A 30 4.22 5.37 6.24
C TRP A 30 3.21 6.50 6.03
N GLN A 31 3.66 7.75 5.92
CA GLN A 31 2.81 8.88 5.52
C GLN A 31 2.28 8.70 4.10
N THR A 32 3.15 8.31 3.16
CA THR A 32 2.75 8.03 1.77
C THR A 32 1.77 6.86 1.71
N TYR A 33 2.03 5.80 2.48
CA TYR A 33 1.17 4.62 2.60
C TYR A 33 -0.22 4.97 3.13
N GLN A 34 -0.30 5.76 4.21
CA GLN A 34 -1.58 6.21 4.78
C GLN A 34 -2.36 7.11 3.80
N ALA A 35 -1.68 8.06 3.16
CA ALA A 35 -2.32 8.94 2.18
C ALA A 35 -2.95 8.13 1.03
N LEU A 36 -2.22 7.14 0.51
CA LEU A 36 -2.74 6.23 -0.50
C LEU A 36 -3.91 5.39 0.02
N MET A 37 -3.83 4.85 1.23
CA MET A 37 -4.92 4.08 1.84
C MET A 37 -6.23 4.90 1.94
N PHE A 38 -6.14 6.19 2.27
CA PHE A 38 -7.30 7.09 2.28
C PHE A 38 -7.87 7.31 0.87
N THR A 39 -7.02 7.65 -0.10
CA THR A 39 -7.42 7.85 -1.50
C THR A 39 -8.10 6.61 -2.08
N VAL A 40 -7.54 5.43 -1.79
CA VAL A 40 -8.06 4.15 -2.26
C VAL A 40 -9.39 3.81 -1.61
N SER A 41 -9.52 4.04 -0.30
CA SER A 41 -10.78 3.82 0.42
C SER A 41 -11.89 4.72 -0.12
N ASP A 42 -11.58 5.97 -0.43
CA ASP A 42 -12.53 6.93 -1.00
C ASP A 42 -12.93 6.54 -2.43
N ARG A 43 -11.96 6.13 -3.26
CA ARG A 43 -12.19 5.71 -4.66
C ARG A 43 -13.02 4.44 -4.80
N THR A 44 -12.77 3.45 -3.96
CA THR A 44 -13.40 2.12 -4.08
C THR A 44 -14.72 2.01 -3.32
N GLY A 45 -14.95 2.86 -2.32
CA GLY A 45 -16.08 2.72 -1.40
C GLY A 45 -16.02 1.44 -0.56
N ASP A 46 -14.90 0.71 -0.61
CA ASP A 46 -14.72 -0.55 0.10
C ASP A 46 -14.50 -0.31 1.60
N PRO A 47 -14.84 -1.30 2.44
CA PRO A 47 -14.53 -1.24 3.86
C PRO A 47 -13.04 -1.01 4.10
N ARG A 48 -12.70 -0.11 5.03
CA ARG A 48 -11.30 0.24 5.38
C ARG A 48 -10.43 -0.98 5.70
N ILE A 49 -11.02 -2.02 6.28
CA ILE A 49 -10.34 -3.30 6.59
C ILE A 49 -9.87 -4.00 5.32
N LYS A 50 -10.71 -4.03 4.28
CA LYS A 50 -10.39 -4.66 2.99
C LYS A 50 -9.27 -3.92 2.28
N VAL A 51 -9.33 -2.59 2.28
CA VAL A 51 -8.28 -1.73 1.71
C VAL A 51 -6.96 -1.90 2.47
N ALA A 52 -7.01 -1.95 3.81
CA ALA A 52 -5.82 -2.18 4.63
C ALA A 52 -5.15 -3.52 4.32
N ASN A 53 -5.94 -4.59 4.17
CA ASN A 53 -5.42 -5.93 3.87
C ASN A 53 -4.77 -6.02 2.47
N GLU A 54 -5.32 -5.32 1.48
CA GLU A 54 -4.72 -5.26 0.14
C GLU A 54 -3.47 -4.38 0.09
N MET A 55 -3.48 -3.24 0.79
CA MET A 55 -2.28 -2.41 0.95
C MET A 55 -1.16 -3.16 1.70
N ALA A 56 -1.51 -4.00 2.69
CA ALA A 56 -0.55 -4.84 3.40
C ALA A 56 0.04 -5.93 2.49
N ARG A 57 -0.77 -6.53 1.61
CA ARG A 57 -0.28 -7.45 0.55
C ARG A 57 0.69 -6.78 -0.39
N LEU A 58 0.39 -5.55 -0.81
CA LEU A 58 1.28 -4.75 -1.66
C LEU A 58 2.62 -4.48 -0.96
N ALA A 59 2.58 -4.06 0.31
CA ALA A 59 3.78 -3.85 1.11
C ALA A 59 4.63 -5.13 1.28
N ALA A 60 3.98 -6.28 1.50
CA ALA A 60 4.67 -7.57 1.55
C ALA A 60 5.29 -7.96 0.20
N GLY A 61 4.56 -7.77 -0.90
CA GLY A 61 5.05 -8.05 -2.25
C GLY A 61 6.23 -7.17 -2.66
N MET A 62 6.33 -5.96 -2.10
CA MET A 62 7.48 -5.07 -2.27
C MET A 62 8.69 -5.44 -1.37
N GLY A 63 8.57 -6.44 -0.49
CA GLY A 63 9.62 -6.80 0.47
C GLY A 63 9.83 -5.77 1.58
N VAL A 64 8.86 -4.87 1.80
CA VAL A 64 8.89 -3.83 2.85
C VAL A 64 8.73 -4.44 4.24
N THR A 65 8.07 -5.60 4.31
CA THR A 65 7.84 -6.35 5.55
C THR A 65 8.10 -7.83 5.29
N GLU A 66 8.94 -8.48 6.11
CA GLU A 66 9.25 -9.91 5.99
C GLU A 66 8.04 -10.82 6.26
N LYS A 67 7.00 -10.31 6.94
CA LYS A 67 5.74 -11.02 7.19
C LYS A 67 4.61 -10.00 7.34
N ALA A 68 3.77 -9.84 6.33
CA ALA A 68 2.46 -9.23 6.57
C ALA A 68 1.64 -10.17 7.45
N LEU A 69 1.33 -9.75 8.67
CA LEU A 69 0.33 -10.39 9.51
C LEU A 69 -1.04 -10.01 8.95
N PHE A 70 -1.67 -10.95 8.26
CA PHE A 70 -3.08 -10.87 7.91
C PHE A 70 -3.89 -10.88 9.21
N VAL A 71 -4.74 -9.85 9.40
CA VAL A 71 -5.70 -9.75 10.49
C VAL A 71 -7.11 -9.88 9.93
#